data_AF-A0A2H6K0B9-F1
#
_entry.id   AF-A0A2H6K0B9-F1
#
_cell.length_a   1.000
_cell.length_b   1.000
_cell.length_c   1.000
_cell.angle_alpha   90.00
_cell.angle_beta   90.00
_cell.angle_gamma   90.00
#
_symmetry.space_group_name_H-M   'P 1'
#
loop_
_entity.id
_entity.type
_entity.pdbx_description
1 polymer ?
#
loop_
_entity_poly.entity_id
_entity_poly.type
_entity_poly.pdbx_seq_one_letter_code
_entity_poly.pdbx_strand_id
1 'polypeptide(L)'
;MTGKIEAKNALKQIFAMEGYWRYLAPFAIYLFIGSIVSLALPGLEEYHIYISYTLRTVVVGVLLWKLRHRFTELADKQLLFDPTALVTGVLVFLVWIGLEGRYPLFTSSEMHFNPTDFEGTVTVFLIFTRFIGSVLVAPVIEELVMRSFLIRYIISPRWEDVPIGKYTFESFAVITLIFGFSHYRWLPGVITAAALNLLLYRKKNIVPCITAHAMANLLLFVYVVATGSWFYY
;
A
#
# COMPACT_ATOMS: atom_id res chain seq x y z
N MET A 1 1.05 -22.94 32.43
CA MET A 1 2.04 -23.51 31.49
C MET A 1 1.57 -23.45 30.02
N THR A 2 0.28 -23.64 29.75
CA THR A 2 -0.37 -23.51 28.43
C THR A 2 -0.14 -22.16 27.73
N GLY A 3 -0.33 -21.02 28.41
CA GLY A 3 -0.15 -19.70 27.79
C GLY A 3 1.28 -19.37 27.33
N LYS A 4 2.32 -19.95 27.96
CA LYS A 4 3.72 -19.80 27.50
C LYS A 4 4.00 -20.61 26.23
N ILE A 5 3.31 -21.73 26.04
CA ILE A 5 3.44 -22.60 24.86
C ILE A 5 2.72 -21.95 23.67
N GLU A 6 1.51 -21.42 23.89
CA GLU A 6 0.75 -20.67 22.89
C GLU A 6 1.50 -19.43 22.40
N ALA A 7 2.08 -18.64 23.32
CA ALA A 7 2.89 -17.48 22.96
C ALA A 7 4.15 -17.84 22.14
N LYS A 8 4.83 -18.94 22.49
CA LYS A 8 5.98 -19.44 21.71
C LYS A 8 5.57 -19.90 20.31
N ASN A 9 4.40 -20.52 20.17
CA ASN A 9 3.87 -20.96 18.88
C ASN A 9 3.47 -19.77 18.00
N ALA A 10 2.83 -18.75 18.59
CA ALA A 10 2.48 -17.52 17.88
C ALA A 10 3.73 -16.78 17.37
N LEU A 11 4.76 -16.63 18.22
CA LEU A 11 6.03 -16.02 17.82
C LEU A 11 6.68 -16.78 16.66
N LYS A 12 6.69 -18.12 16.72
CA LYS A 12 7.22 -18.95 15.63
C LYS A 12 6.48 -18.71 14.32
N GLN A 13 5.14 -18.63 14.34
CA GLN A 13 4.33 -18.33 13.14
C GLN A 13 4.60 -16.94 12.58
N ILE A 14 4.79 -15.93 13.44
CA ILE A 14 5.17 -14.57 13.03
C ILE A 14 6.53 -14.59 12.35
N PHE A 15 7.55 -15.18 12.98
CA PHE A 15 8.91 -15.25 12.41
C PHE A 15 8.96 -16.07 11.12
N ALA A 16 8.16 -17.14 11.02
CA ALA A 16 8.06 -17.96 9.83
C ALA A 16 7.15 -17.37 8.74
N MET A 17 6.43 -16.28 9.04
CA MET A 17 5.43 -15.66 8.17
C MET A 17 4.40 -16.68 7.65
N GLU A 18 3.85 -17.49 8.55
CA GLU A 18 2.86 -18.52 8.25
C GLU A 18 1.42 -17.98 8.26
N GLY A 19 0.54 -18.57 7.44
CA GLY A 19 -0.87 -18.17 7.35
C GLY A 19 -1.02 -16.69 6.99
N TYR A 20 -1.81 -15.96 7.78
CA TYR A 20 -2.09 -14.53 7.57
C TYR A 20 -0.89 -13.61 7.90
N TRP A 21 0.13 -14.09 8.64
CA TRP A 21 1.29 -13.27 9.00
C TRP A 21 2.12 -12.84 7.78
N ARG A 22 2.07 -13.60 6.68
CA ARG A 22 2.71 -13.22 5.41
C ARG A 22 2.16 -11.91 4.81
N TYR A 23 0.94 -11.53 5.19
CA TYR A 23 0.31 -10.26 4.82
C TYR A 23 0.54 -9.20 5.90
N LEU A 24 0.21 -9.56 7.15
CA LEU A 24 0.15 -8.58 8.25
C LEU A 24 1.52 -8.09 8.71
N ALA A 25 2.54 -8.94 8.78
CA ALA A 25 3.82 -8.51 9.33
C ALA A 25 4.58 -7.54 8.40
N PRO A 26 4.70 -7.78 7.07
CA PRO A 26 5.28 -6.78 6.18
C PRO A 26 4.46 -5.47 6.16
N PHE A 27 3.13 -5.56 6.27
CA PHE A 27 2.27 -4.38 6.33
C PHE A 27 2.38 -3.61 7.64
N ALA A 28 2.50 -4.28 8.78
CA ALA A 28 2.77 -3.64 10.05
C ALA A 28 4.12 -2.91 10.02
N ILE A 29 5.16 -3.51 9.42
CA ILE A 29 6.44 -2.82 9.20
C ILE A 29 6.23 -1.61 8.29
N TYR A 30 5.48 -1.75 7.19
CA TYR A 30 5.17 -0.65 6.28
C TYR A 30 4.52 0.56 6.99
N LEU A 31 3.58 0.30 7.92
CA LEU A 31 2.87 1.32 8.67
C LEU A 31 3.71 1.94 9.80
N PHE A 32 4.39 1.11 10.59
CA PHE A 32 4.96 1.54 11.87
C PHE A 32 6.46 1.88 11.81
N ILE A 33 7.13 1.71 10.67
CA ILE A 33 8.56 2.05 10.58
C ILE A 33 8.84 3.52 10.90
N GLY A 34 7.88 4.42 10.63
CA GLY A 34 7.95 5.84 10.97
C GLY A 34 8.17 6.02 12.47
N SER A 35 7.27 5.45 13.27
CA SER A 35 7.35 5.51 14.73
C SER A 35 8.63 4.87 15.29
N ILE A 36 9.11 3.78 14.68
CA ILE A 36 10.37 3.15 15.09
C ILE A 36 11.56 4.07 14.84
N VAL A 37 11.62 4.70 13.66
CA VAL A 37 12.69 5.65 13.31
C VAL A 37 12.66 6.85 14.25
N SER A 38 11.48 7.41 14.52
CA SER A 38 11.36 8.56 15.42
C SER A 38 11.82 8.26 16.84
N LEU A 39 11.57 7.06 17.34
CA LEU A 39 12.05 6.64 18.66
C LEU A 39 13.56 6.34 18.67
N ALA A 40 14.08 5.76 17.59
CA ALA A 40 15.47 5.30 17.50
C ALA A 40 16.47 6.42 17.20
N LEU A 41 16.04 7.50 16.54
CA LEU A 41 16.90 8.60 16.07
C LEU A 41 16.45 9.96 16.63
N PRO A 42 16.46 10.17 17.96
CA PRO A 42 16.17 11.49 18.53
C PRO A 42 17.22 12.52 18.06
N GLY A 43 16.78 13.73 17.73
CA GLY A 43 17.64 14.83 17.25
C GLY A 43 17.88 14.84 15.74
N LEU A 44 17.21 13.98 14.97
CA LEU A 44 17.27 13.93 13.49
C LEU A 44 15.87 14.07 12.86
N GLU A 45 14.97 14.83 13.50
CA GLU A 45 13.55 14.92 13.16
C GLU A 45 13.31 15.34 11.70
N GLU A 46 14.13 16.24 11.17
CA GLU A 46 14.07 16.69 9.77
C GLU A 46 14.33 15.56 8.76
N TYR A 47 15.08 14.53 9.17
CA TYR A 47 15.41 13.38 8.32
C TYR A 47 14.46 12.20 8.47
N HIS A 48 13.59 12.19 9.49
CA HIS A 48 12.73 11.04 9.81
C HIS A 48 11.90 10.61 8.60
N ILE A 49 11.24 11.55 7.91
CA ILE A 49 10.41 11.23 6.74
C ILE A 49 11.21 10.54 5.62
N TYR A 50 12.45 10.97 5.37
CA TYR A 50 13.32 10.42 4.34
C TYR A 50 13.86 9.04 4.72
N ILE A 51 14.32 8.89 5.96
CA ILE A 51 14.84 7.63 6.50
C ILE A 51 13.73 6.59 6.58
N SER A 52 12.58 6.93 7.18
CA SER A 52 11.43 6.04 7.32
C SER A 52 10.92 5.57 5.97
N TYR A 53 10.80 6.47 4.98
CA TYR A 53 10.35 6.09 3.64
C TYR A 53 11.35 5.15 2.95
N THR A 54 12.65 5.44 3.06
CA THR A 54 13.70 4.60 2.48
C THR A 54 13.71 3.22 3.11
N LEU A 55 13.69 3.16 4.45
CA LEU A 55 13.68 1.90 5.19
C LEU A 55 12.42 1.08 4.91
N ARG A 56 11.21 1.66 4.89
CA ARG A 56 10.01 0.85 4.55
C ARG A 56 10.12 0.29 3.14
N THR A 57 10.60 1.07 2.19
CA THR A 57 10.71 0.65 0.79
C THR A 57 11.66 -0.53 0.66
N VAL A 58 12.85 -0.45 1.27
CA VAL A 58 13.84 -1.52 1.22
C VAL A 58 13.38 -2.75 2.00
N VAL A 59 12.97 -2.58 3.26
CA VAL A 59 12.61 -3.71 4.13
C VAL A 59 11.40 -4.45 3.60
N VAL A 60 10.32 -3.74 3.27
CA VAL A 60 9.09 -4.35 2.75
C VAL A 60 9.33 -4.92 1.35
N GLY A 61 10.07 -4.23 0.48
CA GLY A 61 10.44 -4.74 -0.83
C GLY A 61 11.23 -6.06 -0.76
N VAL A 62 12.21 -6.16 0.14
CA VAL A 62 12.97 -7.40 0.38
C VAL A 62 12.07 -8.50 0.95
N LEU A 63 11.17 -8.19 1.88
CA LEU A 63 10.22 -9.17 2.43
C LEU A 63 9.27 -9.70 1.36
N LEU A 64 8.66 -8.82 0.56
CA LEU A 64 7.81 -9.20 -0.57
C LEU A 64 8.58 -10.07 -1.57
N TRP A 65 9.82 -9.70 -1.91
CA TRP A 65 10.66 -10.50 -2.79
C TRP A 65 10.91 -11.89 -2.22
N LYS A 66 11.28 -12.02 -0.95
CA LYS A 66 11.53 -13.32 -0.30
C LYS A 66 10.26 -14.17 -0.22
N LEU A 67 9.12 -13.54 0.03
CA LEU A 67 7.82 -14.20 0.18
C LEU A 67 7.09 -14.43 -1.16
N ARG A 68 7.59 -13.91 -2.28
CA ARG A 68 6.90 -13.90 -3.59
C ARG A 68 6.32 -15.25 -4.02
N HIS A 69 7.02 -16.34 -3.74
CA HIS A 69 6.59 -17.70 -4.11
C HIS A 69 5.41 -18.22 -3.29
N ARG A 70 5.10 -17.58 -2.15
CA ARG A 70 3.96 -17.91 -1.29
C ARG A 70 2.67 -17.20 -1.67
N PHE A 71 2.73 -16.26 -2.61
CA PHE A 71 1.56 -15.54 -3.11
C PHE A 71 1.13 -16.11 -4.46
N THR A 72 0.41 -17.24 -4.42
CA THR A 72 -0.07 -17.92 -5.63
C THR A 72 -1.08 -17.08 -6.40
N GLU A 73 -1.77 -16.16 -5.72
CA GLU A 73 -2.67 -15.18 -6.32
C GLU A 73 -1.98 -14.17 -7.24
N LEU A 74 -0.64 -14.09 -7.20
CA LEU A 74 0.18 -13.24 -8.10
C LEU A 74 0.75 -14.02 -9.31
N ALA A 75 0.41 -15.29 -9.48
CA ALA A 75 1.02 -16.15 -10.49
C ALA A 75 0.65 -15.76 -11.94
N ASP A 76 -0.54 -15.17 -12.15
CA ASP A 76 -1.01 -14.80 -13.48
C ASP A 76 -0.45 -13.45 -13.94
N LYS A 77 0.74 -13.53 -14.54
CA LYS A 77 1.46 -12.35 -15.05
C LYS A 77 0.83 -11.75 -16.31
N GLN A 78 -0.07 -12.45 -17.01
CA GLN A 78 -0.70 -11.91 -18.22
C GLN A 78 -1.62 -10.74 -17.89
N LEU A 79 -2.19 -10.75 -16.68
CA LEU A 79 -3.06 -9.69 -16.17
C LEU A 79 -2.33 -8.39 -15.80
N LEU A 80 -0.99 -8.37 -15.81
CA LEU A 80 -0.21 -7.16 -15.53
C LEU A 80 -0.49 -6.04 -16.53
N PHE A 81 -0.85 -6.39 -17.78
CA PHE A 81 -1.13 -5.46 -18.87
C PHE A 81 -2.62 -5.37 -19.21
N ASP A 82 -3.49 -5.74 -18.26
CA ASP A 82 -4.95 -5.66 -18.47
C ASP A 82 -5.38 -4.22 -18.80
N PRO A 83 -6.00 -3.96 -19.97
CA PRO A 83 -6.37 -2.59 -20.35
C PRO A 83 -7.38 -1.96 -19.40
N THR A 84 -8.28 -2.76 -18.81
CA THR A 84 -9.24 -2.24 -17.82
C THR A 84 -8.52 -1.73 -16.58
N ALA A 85 -7.49 -2.45 -16.11
CA ALA A 85 -6.65 -2.02 -14.99
C ALA A 85 -5.92 -0.71 -15.31
N LEU A 86 -5.27 -0.61 -16.48
CA LEU A 86 -4.54 0.60 -16.88
C LEU A 86 -5.47 1.83 -16.95
N VAL A 87 -6.65 1.69 -17.58
CA VAL A 87 -7.65 2.76 -17.63
C VAL A 87 -8.15 3.11 -16.24
N THR A 88 -8.40 2.11 -15.38
CA THR A 88 -8.81 2.36 -13.99
C THR A 88 -7.74 3.17 -13.24
N GLY A 89 -6.46 2.85 -13.42
CA GLY A 89 -5.35 3.60 -12.82
C GLY A 89 -5.27 5.05 -13.30
N VAL A 90 -5.47 5.30 -14.60
CA VAL A 90 -5.57 6.66 -15.16
C VAL A 90 -6.73 7.43 -14.53
N LEU A 91 -7.92 6.82 -14.45
CA LEU A 91 -9.09 7.46 -13.85
C LEU A 91 -8.87 7.77 -12.36
N VAL A 92 -8.27 6.83 -11.62
CA VAL A 92 -7.88 7.06 -10.21
C VAL A 92 -6.94 8.26 -10.14
N PHE A 93 -5.85 8.30 -10.90
CA PHE A 93 -4.94 9.45 -10.92
C PHE A 93 -5.68 10.77 -11.19
N LEU A 94 -6.58 10.81 -12.17
CA LEU A 94 -7.37 12.01 -12.48
C LEU A 94 -8.29 12.43 -11.33
N VAL A 95 -8.85 11.48 -10.58
CA VAL A 95 -9.64 11.78 -9.37
C VAL A 95 -8.77 12.40 -8.28
N TRP A 96 -7.57 11.86 -8.05
CA TRP A 96 -6.65 12.37 -7.04
C TRP A 96 -6.24 13.82 -7.31
N ILE A 97 -5.81 14.12 -8.54
CA ILE A 97 -5.44 15.50 -8.93
C ILE A 97 -6.69 16.39 -9.02
N GLY A 98 -7.77 15.87 -9.60
CA GLY A 98 -8.97 16.64 -9.89
C GLY A 98 -9.76 17.02 -8.64
N LEU A 99 -9.66 16.31 -7.53
CA LEU A 99 -10.35 16.68 -6.29
C LEU A 99 -9.52 17.58 -5.37
N GLU A 100 -8.25 17.83 -5.69
CA GLU A 100 -7.39 18.65 -4.82
C GLU A 100 -7.99 20.05 -4.58
N GLY A 101 -8.05 20.45 -3.31
CA GLY A 101 -8.63 21.73 -2.89
C GLY A 101 -10.16 21.83 -2.98
N ARG A 102 -10.88 20.73 -3.27
CA ARG A 102 -12.35 20.73 -3.46
C ARG A 102 -13.14 20.04 -2.32
N TYR A 103 -12.45 19.55 -1.29
CA TYR A 103 -13.05 18.87 -0.13
C TYR A 103 -12.12 18.99 1.10
N PRO A 104 -12.64 18.84 2.33
CA PRO A 104 -11.81 18.92 3.53
C PRO A 104 -10.90 17.70 3.69
N LEU A 105 -9.65 17.92 4.10
CA LEU A 105 -8.68 16.87 4.41
C LEU A 105 -8.80 16.44 5.89
N PHE A 106 -8.44 15.19 6.22
CA PHE A 106 -8.50 14.71 7.61
C PHE A 106 -7.49 15.40 8.53
N THR A 107 -6.28 15.64 8.03
CA THR A 107 -5.26 16.43 8.71
C THR A 107 -4.44 17.19 7.68
N SER A 108 -3.91 18.35 8.08
CA SER A 108 -2.85 19.04 7.34
C SER A 108 -1.51 18.70 8.00
N SER A 109 -0.60 18.07 7.26
CA SER A 109 0.82 18.00 7.63
C SER A 109 1.54 19.12 6.89
N GLU A 110 2.26 19.99 7.59
CA GLU A 110 3.16 20.96 6.94
C GLU A 110 4.42 20.27 6.39
N MET A 111 4.77 19.11 6.94
CA MET A 111 5.93 18.34 6.51
C MET A 111 5.54 17.35 5.41
N HIS A 112 6.21 17.48 4.27
CA HIS A 112 6.09 16.62 3.09
C HIS A 112 7.45 16.05 2.73
N PHE A 113 7.47 14.92 2.05
CA PHE A 113 8.73 14.40 1.52
C PHE A 113 9.10 15.22 0.29
N ASN A 114 10.08 16.11 0.44
CA ASN A 114 10.60 16.92 -0.63
C ASN A 114 12.07 16.56 -0.94
N PRO A 115 12.35 15.78 -1.99
CA PRO A 115 13.71 15.39 -2.31
C PRO A 115 14.62 16.59 -2.67
N THR A 116 14.04 17.75 -3.00
CA THR A 116 14.81 18.98 -3.32
C THR A 116 15.28 19.74 -2.08
N ASP A 117 14.94 19.28 -0.88
CA ASP A 117 15.56 19.77 0.36
C ASP A 117 17.05 19.35 0.44
N PHE A 118 17.45 18.40 -0.41
CA PHE A 118 18.83 17.95 -0.60
C PHE A 118 19.33 18.32 -2.00
N GLU A 119 20.64 18.21 -2.20
CA GLU A 119 21.31 18.50 -3.47
C GLU A 119 21.96 17.28 -4.11
N GLY A 120 22.15 17.35 -5.44
CA GLY A 120 22.94 16.41 -6.21
C GLY A 120 22.44 14.96 -6.17
N THR A 121 23.36 14.02 -5.90
CA THR A 121 23.08 12.57 -5.93
C THR A 121 22.02 12.16 -4.91
N VAL A 122 21.91 12.87 -3.78
CA VAL A 122 20.91 12.56 -2.73
C VAL A 122 19.50 12.80 -3.23
N THR A 123 19.25 13.92 -3.91
CA THR A 123 17.95 14.22 -4.55
C THR A 123 17.54 13.11 -5.50
N VAL A 124 18.45 12.68 -6.38
CA VAL A 124 18.20 11.61 -7.36
C VAL A 124 17.89 10.29 -6.65
N PHE A 125 18.65 9.95 -5.60
CA PHE A 125 18.41 8.76 -4.79
C PHE A 125 17.03 8.78 -4.12
N LEU A 126 16.61 9.93 -3.56
CA LEU A 126 15.32 10.07 -2.90
C LEU A 126 14.15 10.00 -3.89
N ILE A 127 14.29 10.59 -5.09
CA ILE A 127 13.31 10.45 -6.18
C ILE A 127 13.19 8.99 -6.61
N PHE A 128 14.31 8.30 -6.81
CA PHE A 128 14.31 6.88 -7.19
C PHE A 128 13.70 5.99 -6.10
N THR A 129 14.00 6.28 -4.84
CA THR A 129 13.40 5.58 -3.69
C THR A 129 11.90 5.80 -3.66
N ARG A 130 11.42 7.04 -3.90
CA ARG A 130 10.00 7.36 -4.02
C ARG A 130 9.32 6.60 -5.15
N PHE A 131 9.97 6.49 -6.31
CA PHE A 131 9.46 5.69 -7.41
C PHE A 131 9.28 4.21 -7.00
N ILE A 132 10.31 3.57 -6.46
CA ILE A 132 10.23 2.16 -6.04
C ILE A 132 9.15 1.98 -4.96
N GLY A 133 9.17 2.84 -3.93
CA GLY A 133 8.25 2.75 -2.80
C GLY A 133 6.80 2.89 -3.20
N SER A 134 6.47 3.93 -3.97
CA SER A 134 5.08 4.25 -4.33
C SER A 134 4.55 3.45 -5.51
N VAL A 135 5.38 3.11 -6.50
CA VAL A 135 4.92 2.45 -7.73
C VAL A 135 5.02 0.93 -7.63
N LEU A 136 6.04 0.40 -6.93
CA LEU A 136 6.33 -1.03 -6.92
C LEU A 136 5.99 -1.70 -5.60
N VAL A 137 6.33 -1.07 -4.46
CA VAL A 137 6.17 -1.71 -3.14
C VAL A 137 4.77 -1.49 -2.57
N ALA A 138 4.33 -0.24 -2.48
CA ALA A 138 3.05 0.13 -1.87
C ALA A 138 1.85 -0.58 -2.54
N PRO A 139 1.70 -0.58 -3.88
CA PRO A 139 0.56 -1.23 -4.53
C PRO A 139 0.53 -2.73 -4.26
N VAL A 140 1.68 -3.39 -4.20
CA VAL A 140 1.74 -4.83 -3.93
C VAL A 140 1.34 -5.14 -2.50
N ILE A 141 1.93 -4.48 -1.50
CA ILE A 141 1.63 -4.80 -0.10
C ILE A 141 0.20 -4.38 0.28
N GLU A 142 -0.25 -3.22 -0.18
CA GLU A 142 -1.59 -2.71 0.14
C GLU A 142 -2.68 -3.57 -0.49
N GLU A 143 -2.55 -3.96 -1.76
CA GLU A 143 -3.54 -4.83 -2.41
C GLU A 143 -3.51 -6.27 -1.88
N LEU A 144 -2.33 -6.81 -1.52
CA LEU A 144 -2.23 -8.10 -0.85
C LEU A 144 -3.02 -8.09 0.47
N VAL A 145 -2.85 -7.07 1.29
CA VAL A 145 -3.53 -6.98 2.58
C VAL A 145 -5.01 -6.71 2.41
N MET A 146 -5.38 -5.73 1.58
CA MET A 146 -6.75 -5.27 1.48
C MET A 146 -7.61 -6.21 0.65
N ARG A 147 -7.12 -6.65 -0.52
CA ARG A 147 -7.92 -7.35 -1.55
C ARG A 147 -7.66 -8.85 -1.61
N SER A 148 -6.48 -9.32 -1.16
CA SER A 148 -6.28 -10.76 -0.94
C SER A 148 -6.72 -11.19 0.46
N PHE A 149 -6.32 -10.48 1.52
CA PHE A 149 -6.58 -10.94 2.89
C PHE A 149 -7.86 -10.36 3.52
N LEU A 150 -7.87 -9.06 3.88
CA LEU A 150 -8.90 -8.44 4.72
C LEU A 150 -10.31 -8.53 4.13
N ILE A 151 -10.47 -8.30 2.82
CA ILE A 151 -11.79 -8.38 2.17
C ILE A 151 -12.44 -9.76 2.30
N ARG A 152 -11.62 -10.82 2.38
CA ARG A 152 -12.08 -12.20 2.59
C ARG A 152 -12.23 -12.54 4.06
N TYR A 153 -11.36 -12.00 4.91
CA TYR A 153 -11.40 -12.16 6.35
C TYR A 153 -12.68 -11.59 6.97
N ILE A 154 -13.16 -10.46 6.47
CA ILE A 154 -14.45 -9.87 6.89
C ILE A 154 -15.61 -10.82 6.59
N ILE A 155 -15.55 -11.57 5.49
CA ILE A 155 -16.58 -12.54 5.12
C ILE A 155 -16.52 -13.78 6.03
N SER A 156 -15.31 -14.26 6.35
CA SER A 156 -15.09 -15.45 7.17
C SER A 156 -13.69 -15.48 7.76
N PRO A 157 -13.51 -15.82 9.05
CA PRO A 157 -12.19 -16.06 9.65
C PRO A 157 -11.41 -17.19 8.96
N ARG A 158 -12.10 -18.16 8.33
CA ARG A 158 -11.51 -19.13 7.39
C ARG A 158 -11.41 -18.52 5.99
N TRP A 159 -10.72 -17.39 5.89
CA TRP A 159 -10.68 -16.54 4.70
C TRP A 159 -10.02 -17.21 3.49
N GLU A 160 -9.16 -18.21 3.71
CA GLU A 160 -8.51 -18.98 2.64
C GLU A 160 -9.53 -19.80 1.84
N ASP A 161 -10.64 -20.21 2.45
CA ASP A 161 -11.75 -20.92 1.79
C ASP A 161 -12.63 -19.98 0.96
N VAL A 162 -12.48 -18.65 1.14
CA VAL A 162 -13.24 -17.65 0.40
C VAL A 162 -12.52 -17.38 -0.93
N PRO A 163 -13.18 -17.52 -2.09
CA PRO A 163 -12.56 -17.20 -3.38
C PRO A 163 -12.24 -15.70 -3.49
N ILE A 164 -11.14 -15.36 -4.19
CA ILE A 164 -10.80 -13.97 -4.50
C ILE A 164 -11.93 -13.35 -5.34
N GLY A 165 -12.36 -12.15 -4.93
CA GLY A 165 -13.45 -11.43 -5.58
C GLY A 165 -14.86 -11.94 -5.25
N LYS A 166 -15.06 -12.76 -4.19
CA LYS A 166 -16.40 -13.00 -3.65
C LYS A 166 -16.99 -11.68 -3.11
N TYR A 167 -18.17 -11.33 -3.60
CA TYR A 167 -18.85 -10.09 -3.19
C TYR A 167 -19.70 -10.32 -1.95
N THR A 168 -19.59 -9.40 -1.00
CA THR A 168 -20.62 -9.10 0.01
C THR A 168 -20.69 -7.60 0.17
N PHE A 169 -21.86 -7.05 0.49
CA PHE A 169 -21.99 -5.62 0.72
C PHE A 169 -21.12 -5.15 1.90
N GLU A 170 -21.09 -5.93 2.98
CA GLU A 170 -20.29 -5.65 4.17
C GLU A 170 -18.79 -5.56 3.84
N SER A 171 -18.22 -6.59 3.21
CA SER A 171 -16.79 -6.57 2.87
C SER A 171 -16.42 -5.46 1.88
N PHE A 172 -17.31 -5.13 0.94
CA PHE A 172 -17.13 -3.98 0.06
C PHE A 172 -17.06 -2.67 0.86
N ALA A 173 -18.09 -2.39 1.66
CA ALA A 173 -18.20 -1.13 2.40
C ALA A 173 -17.06 -0.95 3.41
N VAL A 174 -16.76 -1.99 4.20
CA VAL A 174 -15.72 -1.93 5.23
C VAL A 174 -14.34 -1.71 4.61
N ILE A 175 -13.97 -2.44 3.54
CA ILE A 175 -12.66 -2.25 2.90
C ILE A 175 -12.57 -0.90 2.21
N THR A 176 -13.65 -0.43 1.59
CA THR A 176 -13.68 0.90 0.98
C THR A 176 -13.42 1.99 2.03
N LEU A 177 -14.03 1.90 3.21
CA LEU A 177 -13.82 2.86 4.28
C LEU A 177 -12.44 2.73 4.94
N ILE A 178 -11.98 1.51 5.25
CA ILE A 178 -10.65 1.28 5.84
C ILE A 178 -9.55 1.86 4.94
N PHE A 179 -9.58 1.56 3.64
CA PHE A 179 -8.59 2.06 2.70
C PHE A 179 -8.75 3.57 2.47
N GLY A 180 -9.98 4.06 2.31
CA GLY A 180 -10.19 5.49 2.09
C GLY A 180 -9.72 6.32 3.26
N PHE A 181 -10.06 5.91 4.48
CA PHE A 181 -9.76 6.68 5.68
C PHE A 181 -8.33 6.49 6.20
N SER A 182 -7.55 5.57 5.64
CA SER A 182 -6.10 5.50 5.90
C SER A 182 -5.31 6.60 5.20
N HIS A 183 -5.97 7.43 4.37
CA HIS A 183 -5.34 8.51 3.62
C HIS A 183 -5.78 9.88 4.12
N TYR A 184 -4.84 10.83 4.15
CA TYR A 184 -5.16 12.25 4.39
C TYR A 184 -6.20 12.76 3.38
N ARG A 185 -6.03 12.33 2.12
CA ARG A 185 -6.96 12.55 1.00
C ARG A 185 -8.05 11.49 0.99
N TRP A 186 -8.89 11.53 2.03
CA TRP A 186 -9.84 10.45 2.32
C TRP A 186 -10.84 10.22 1.19
N LEU A 187 -11.33 11.27 0.54
CA LEU A 187 -12.35 11.15 -0.51
C LEU A 187 -11.80 10.48 -1.79
N PRO A 188 -10.67 10.93 -2.38
CA PRO A 188 -9.96 10.16 -3.41
C PRO A 188 -9.64 8.73 -2.97
N GLY A 189 -9.23 8.53 -1.71
CA GLY A 189 -8.98 7.21 -1.15
C GLY A 189 -10.22 6.30 -1.20
N VAL A 190 -11.39 6.78 -0.76
CA VAL A 190 -12.66 6.04 -0.80
C VAL A 190 -13.04 5.70 -2.24
N ILE A 191 -12.94 6.65 -3.17
CA ILE A 191 -13.27 6.44 -4.58
C ILE A 191 -12.31 5.41 -5.20
N THR A 192 -11.02 5.52 -4.89
CA THR A 192 -9.99 4.56 -5.33
C THR A 192 -10.30 3.16 -4.82
N ALA A 193 -10.62 3.04 -3.52
CA ALA A 193 -10.91 1.76 -2.91
C ALA A 193 -12.16 1.10 -3.53
N ALA A 194 -13.21 1.87 -3.78
CA ALA A 194 -14.40 1.40 -4.47
C ALA A 194 -14.08 0.93 -5.89
N ALA A 195 -13.32 1.70 -6.67
CA ALA A 195 -12.91 1.33 -8.03
C ALA A 195 -12.09 0.03 -8.05
N LEU A 196 -11.12 -0.12 -7.14
CA LEU A 196 -10.31 -1.33 -7.03
C LEU A 196 -11.12 -2.54 -6.56
N ASN A 197 -12.06 -2.36 -5.62
CA ASN A 197 -12.95 -3.44 -5.19
C ASN A 197 -13.86 -3.90 -6.35
N LEU A 198 -14.41 -2.98 -7.14
CA LEU A 198 -15.20 -3.31 -8.32
C LEU A 198 -14.36 -4.05 -9.38
N LEU A 199 -13.11 -3.61 -9.59
CA LEU A 199 -12.17 -4.29 -10.48
C LEU A 199 -11.86 -5.71 -9.99
N LEU A 200 -11.64 -5.90 -8.68
CA LEU A 200 -11.45 -7.20 -8.05
C LEU A 200 -12.66 -8.12 -8.29
N TYR A 201 -13.88 -7.62 -8.10
CA TYR A 201 -15.08 -8.41 -8.31
C TYR A 201 -15.30 -8.76 -9.78
N ARG A 202 -14.84 -7.94 -10.71
CA ARG A 202 -14.93 -8.23 -12.14
C ARG A 202 -13.88 -9.23 -12.60
N LYS A 203 -12.63 -9.06 -12.15
CA LYS A 203 -11.48 -9.84 -12.63
C LYS A 203 -11.22 -11.11 -11.81
N LYS A 204 -11.75 -11.17 -10.58
CA LYS A 204 -11.52 -12.27 -9.61
C LYS A 204 -10.03 -12.57 -9.38
N ASN A 205 -9.20 -11.54 -9.53
CA ASN A 205 -7.75 -11.62 -9.41
C ASN A 205 -7.22 -10.27 -8.91
N ILE A 206 -6.18 -10.29 -8.07
CA ILE A 206 -5.61 -9.07 -7.48
C ILE A 206 -4.58 -8.38 -8.40
N VAL A 207 -4.01 -9.09 -9.38
CA VAL A 207 -2.98 -8.54 -10.29
C VAL A 207 -3.50 -7.29 -11.04
N PRO A 208 -4.71 -7.29 -11.62
CA PRO A 208 -5.30 -6.06 -12.18
C PRO A 208 -5.46 -4.91 -11.18
N CYS A 209 -5.75 -5.21 -9.91
CA CYS A 209 -5.87 -4.18 -8.86
C CYS A 209 -4.50 -3.56 -8.56
N ILE A 210 -3.46 -4.40 -8.44
CA ILE A 210 -2.06 -3.96 -8.27
C ILE A 210 -1.64 -3.11 -9.47
N THR A 211 -1.93 -3.54 -10.70
CA THR A 211 -1.63 -2.76 -11.92
C THR A 211 -2.33 -1.41 -11.93
N ALA A 212 -3.63 -1.36 -11.62
CA ALA A 212 -4.38 -0.11 -11.60
C ALA A 212 -3.81 0.86 -10.56
N HIS A 213 -3.51 0.35 -9.36
CA HIS A 213 -2.94 1.14 -8.28
C HIS A 213 -1.51 1.62 -8.64
N ALA A 214 -0.64 0.73 -9.13
CA ALA A 214 0.70 1.09 -9.60
C ALA A 214 0.68 2.12 -10.73
N MET A 215 -0.26 2.01 -11.68
CA MET A 215 -0.43 2.97 -12.76
C MET A 215 -0.85 4.34 -12.24
N ALA A 216 -1.79 4.40 -11.28
CA ALA A 216 -2.17 5.66 -10.64
C ALA A 216 -0.97 6.31 -9.94
N ASN A 217 -0.20 5.53 -9.19
CA ASN A 217 0.98 6.04 -8.47
C ASN A 217 2.11 6.43 -9.43
N LEU A 218 2.28 5.74 -10.55
CA LEU A 218 3.24 6.11 -11.58
C LEU A 218 2.91 7.48 -12.20
N LEU A 219 1.65 7.68 -12.57
CA LEU A 219 1.20 8.95 -13.13
C LEU A 219 1.29 10.08 -12.11
N LEU A 220 0.90 9.82 -10.87
CA LEU A 220 1.07 10.77 -9.77
C LEU A 220 2.55 11.10 -9.56
N PHE A 221 3.42 10.09 -9.63
CA PHE A 221 4.86 10.29 -9.50
C PHE A 221 5.41 11.20 -10.58
N VAL A 222 5.07 10.93 -11.85
CA VAL A 222 5.47 11.76 -12.99
C VAL A 222 4.95 13.18 -12.83
N TYR A 223 3.68 13.34 -12.46
CA TYR A 223 3.07 14.65 -12.24
C TYR A 223 3.80 15.45 -11.14
N VAL A 224 4.05 14.83 -9.99
CA VAL A 224 4.71 15.48 -8.85
C VAL A 224 6.13 15.91 -9.21
N VAL A 225 6.92 15.03 -9.83
CA VAL A 225 8.30 15.35 -10.25
C VAL A 225 8.31 16.45 -11.31
N ALA A 226 7.38 16.42 -12.27
CA ALA A 226 7.33 17.41 -13.34
C ALA A 226 6.85 18.80 -12.89
N THR A 227 6.00 18.86 -11.87
CA THR A 227 5.38 20.11 -11.39
C THR A 227 6.01 20.66 -10.11
N GLY A 228 6.84 19.87 -9.41
CA GLY A 228 7.32 20.23 -8.07
C GLY A 228 6.23 20.18 -6.99
N SER A 229 5.10 19.50 -7.25
CA SER A 229 3.96 19.40 -6.32
C SER A 229 4.22 18.39 -5.19
N TRP A 230 5.30 18.58 -4.43
CA TRP A 230 5.76 17.64 -3.41
C TRP A 230 4.76 17.42 -2.26
N PHE A 231 3.78 18.30 -2.08
CA PHE A 231 2.72 18.16 -1.08
C PHE A 231 1.79 16.94 -1.27
N TYR A 232 1.88 16.26 -2.43
CA TYR A 232 1.25 14.96 -2.63
C TYR A 232 1.99 13.79 -1.96
N TYR A 233 3.23 14.00 -1.48
CA TYR A 233 4.13 12.97 -0.97
C TYR A 233 4.29 12.93 0.55
#